data_AF-A0A1F2X6K7-F1
#
_entry.id   AF-A0A1F2X6K7-F1
#
_cell.length_a   1.000
_cell.length_b   1.000
_cell.length_c   1.000
_cell.angle_alpha   90.00
_cell.angle_beta   90.00
_cell.angle_gamma   90.00
#
_symmetry.space_group_name_H-M   'P 1'
#
loop_
_entity.id
_entity.type
_entity.pdbx_description
1 polymer ?
#
loop_
_entity_poly.entity_id
_entity_poly.type
_entity_poly.pdbx_seq_one_letter_code
_entity_poly.pdbx_strand_id
1 'polypeptide(L)'
;MTATAPERLIRLRRTNALLGLLHATQGVAVLALGNGFALPVTGSFMEGPPGSGLGESRVLFDVSFAVGVAAFLFISAIAHWLIASPWYSPRYGAGLVAGRNYARWVEYSLSASVMIVLIAMLTGISDVAALGAIVAANAAMIFFGLTQERYERPGGSLLPFWLGSLVGAVPWIVVGVYLVSPGVTAEPPGFVYAIYLSLFVFFNSFAMNMWLQYRQKGKWADYVFGERVYMGLSLVAKSLLAWQVFAGTLAS
;
A
#
# COMPACT_ATOMS: atom_id res chain seq x y z
N MET A 1 -26.33 -1.74 -17.46
CA MET A 1 -25.66 -1.05 -16.34
C MET A 1 -26.14 0.39 -16.36
N THR A 2 -26.87 0.81 -15.33
CA THR A 2 -27.41 2.16 -15.20
C THR A 2 -26.28 3.15 -14.91
N ALA A 3 -26.36 4.36 -15.47
CA ALA A 3 -25.43 5.43 -15.13
C ALA A 3 -25.38 5.61 -13.60
N THR A 4 -24.19 5.93 -13.05
CA THR A 4 -24.10 6.30 -11.65
C THR A 4 -24.98 7.53 -11.45
N ALA A 5 -26.03 7.44 -10.64
CA ALA A 5 -26.95 8.55 -10.40
C ALA A 5 -26.15 9.82 -10.07
N PRO A 6 -26.45 10.98 -10.68
CA PRO A 6 -25.65 12.20 -10.54
C PRO A 6 -25.36 12.58 -9.07
N GLU A 7 -26.36 12.44 -8.20
CA GLU A 7 -26.23 12.67 -6.77
C GLU A 7 -25.20 11.74 -6.10
N ARG A 8 -25.16 10.46 -6.49
CA ARG A 8 -24.21 9.47 -5.97
C ARG A 8 -22.78 9.86 -6.34
N LEU A 9 -22.55 10.33 -7.56
CA LEU A 9 -21.23 10.81 -7.99
C LEU A 9 -20.83 12.08 -7.23
N ILE A 10 -21.74 13.03 -7.03
CA ILE A 10 -21.47 14.25 -6.23
C ILE A 10 -21.05 13.87 -4.81
N ARG A 11 -21.74 12.94 -4.16
CA ARG A 11 -21.33 12.47 -2.81
C ARG A 11 -19.94 11.86 -2.83
N LEU A 12 -19.63 10.99 -3.80
CA LEU A 12 -18.29 10.39 -3.91
C LEU A 12 -17.19 11.43 -4.14
N ARG A 13 -17.45 12.49 -4.91
CA ARG A 13 -16.49 13.59 -5.10
C ARG A 13 -16.22 14.29 -3.77
N ARG A 14 -17.27 14.61 -3.00
CA ARG A 14 -17.13 15.23 -1.67
C ARG A 14 -16.36 14.33 -0.71
N THR A 15 -16.67 13.02 -0.71
CA THR A 15 -15.93 12.05 0.10
C THR A 15 -14.46 11.97 -0.31
N ASN A 16 -14.15 11.89 -1.60
CA ASN A 16 -12.76 11.92 -2.07
C ASN A 16 -12.05 13.21 -1.65
N ALA A 17 -12.67 14.38 -1.82
CA ALA A 17 -12.08 15.64 -1.39
C ALA A 17 -11.75 15.67 0.11
N LEU A 18 -12.67 15.17 0.95
CA LEU A 18 -12.45 15.04 2.40
C LEU A 18 -11.33 14.06 2.72
N LEU A 19 -11.30 12.88 2.10
CA LEU A 19 -10.23 11.90 2.31
C LEU A 19 -8.87 12.45 1.90
N GLY A 20 -8.83 13.20 0.79
CA GLY A 20 -7.61 13.87 0.35
C GLY A 20 -7.09 14.86 1.39
N LEU A 21 -8.00 15.65 1.98
CA LEU A 21 -7.67 16.56 3.08
C LEU A 21 -7.17 15.80 4.32
N LEU A 22 -7.84 14.72 4.72
CA LEU A 22 -7.43 13.92 5.88
C LEU A 22 -6.04 13.29 5.69
N HIS A 23 -5.72 12.79 4.50
CA HIS A 23 -4.38 12.29 4.20
C HIS A 23 -3.33 13.40 4.21
N ALA A 24 -3.62 14.54 3.57
CA ALA A 24 -2.69 15.66 3.52
C ALA A 24 -2.38 16.23 4.91
N THR A 25 -3.40 16.40 5.75
CA THR A 25 -3.22 16.88 7.13
C THR A 25 -2.33 15.94 7.94
N GLN A 26 -2.53 14.62 7.81
CA GLN A 26 -1.65 13.64 8.46
C GLN A 26 -0.21 13.72 7.94
N GLY A 27 -0.03 13.84 6.61
CA GLY A 27 1.30 13.97 6.01
C GLY A 27 2.04 15.22 6.49
N VAL A 28 1.35 16.36 6.54
CA VAL A 28 1.90 17.62 7.10
C VAL A 28 2.23 17.45 8.58
N ALA A 29 1.36 16.84 9.37
CA ALA A 29 1.60 16.62 10.80
C ALA A 29 2.83 15.74 11.03
N VAL A 30 3.01 14.66 10.27
CA VAL A 30 4.19 13.79 10.36
C VAL A 30 5.47 14.55 10.04
N LEU A 31 5.48 15.37 8.97
CA LEU A 31 6.67 16.17 8.63
C LEU A 31 6.97 17.27 9.64
N ALA A 32 5.94 17.91 10.20
CA ALA A 32 6.11 19.01 11.13
C ALA A 32 6.54 18.55 12.54
N LEU A 33 6.13 17.34 12.95
CA LEU A 33 6.32 16.84 14.30
C LEU A 33 7.36 15.72 14.40
N GLY A 34 7.77 15.11 13.28
CA GLY A 34 8.68 13.97 13.28
C GLY A 34 10.15 14.38 13.41
N ASN A 35 10.93 13.55 14.09
CA ASN A 35 12.38 13.69 14.19
C ASN A 35 13.12 13.28 12.89
N GLY A 36 14.46 13.28 12.94
CA GLY A 36 15.34 12.91 11.83
C GLY A 36 15.60 11.41 11.65
N PHE A 37 14.78 10.51 12.23
CA PHE A 37 15.02 9.07 12.14
C PHE A 37 15.06 8.59 10.68
N ALA A 38 16.13 7.88 10.36
CA ALA A 38 16.40 7.32 9.05
C ALA A 38 17.04 5.93 9.20
N LEU A 39 16.80 5.06 8.21
CA LEU A 39 17.46 3.77 8.11
C LEU A 39 18.25 3.66 6.81
N PRO A 40 19.42 2.99 6.83
CA PRO A 40 20.26 2.88 5.65
C PRO A 40 19.68 1.87 4.66
N VAL A 41 19.81 2.20 3.37
CA VAL A 41 19.75 1.23 2.27
C VAL A 41 21.17 0.81 1.96
N THR A 42 21.41 -0.49 1.91
CA THR A 42 22.73 -1.08 1.77
C THR A 42 22.86 -1.91 0.50
N GLY A 43 24.10 -2.24 0.14
CA GLY A 43 24.40 -3.27 -0.86
C GLY A 43 25.71 -3.98 -0.53
N SER A 44 25.71 -5.30 -0.74
CA SER A 44 26.90 -6.15 -0.64
C SER A 44 27.32 -6.58 -2.04
N PHE A 45 28.46 -6.09 -2.51
CA PHE A 45 28.95 -6.32 -3.87
C PHE A 45 30.02 -7.40 -3.92
N MET A 46 30.19 -8.06 -5.06
CA MET A 46 31.23 -9.07 -5.22
C MET A 46 32.63 -8.44 -5.14
N GLU A 47 33.47 -8.95 -4.25
CA GLU A 47 34.89 -8.55 -4.13
C GLU A 47 35.85 -9.62 -4.67
N GLY A 48 35.31 -10.77 -5.09
CA GLY A 48 36.05 -11.89 -5.69
C GLY A 48 35.13 -12.83 -6.50
N PRO A 49 35.63 -13.99 -6.97
CA PRO A 49 34.83 -14.97 -7.70
C PRO A 49 33.61 -15.47 -6.89
N PRO A 50 32.51 -15.91 -7.55
CA PRO A 50 31.36 -16.48 -6.84
C PRO A 50 31.75 -17.60 -5.87
N GLY A 51 31.24 -17.52 -4.62
CA GLY A 51 31.53 -18.49 -3.56
C GLY A 51 32.71 -18.15 -2.65
N SER A 52 33.45 -17.05 -2.92
CA SER A 52 34.57 -16.60 -2.06
C SER A 52 34.17 -15.93 -0.75
N GLY A 53 32.87 -15.65 -0.55
CA GLY A 53 32.31 -14.96 0.60
C GLY A 53 31.29 -13.91 0.18
N LEU A 54 30.63 -13.29 1.16
CA LEU A 54 29.82 -12.09 0.92
C LEU A 54 30.73 -10.87 1.01
N GLY A 55 30.55 -9.91 0.09
CA GLY A 55 31.24 -8.63 0.21
C GLY A 55 30.72 -7.81 1.38
N GLU A 56 31.55 -6.87 1.84
CA GLU A 56 31.18 -5.97 2.93
C GLU A 56 29.91 -5.17 2.58
N SER A 57 29.00 -5.06 3.55
CA SER A 57 27.78 -4.26 3.39
C SER A 57 28.13 -2.77 3.38
N ARG A 58 27.77 -2.07 2.31
CA ARG A 58 28.00 -0.63 2.16
C ARG A 58 26.68 0.14 2.17
N VAL A 59 26.63 1.23 2.92
CA VAL A 59 25.50 2.17 2.88
C VAL A 59 25.52 2.92 1.55
N LEU A 60 24.40 2.90 0.83
CA LEU A 60 24.22 3.62 -0.43
C LEU A 60 23.57 4.98 -0.20
N PHE A 61 22.53 5.01 0.62
CA PHE A 61 21.82 6.22 1.05
C PHE A 61 20.91 5.90 2.23
N ASP A 62 20.45 6.93 2.94
CA ASP A 62 19.50 6.80 4.05
C ASP A 62 18.07 7.18 3.62
N VAL A 63 17.09 6.43 4.14
CA VAL A 63 15.67 6.73 3.96
C VAL A 63 15.13 7.39 5.22
N SER A 64 14.77 8.67 5.11
CA SER A 64 14.02 9.37 6.18
C SER A 64 12.62 8.78 6.31
N PHE A 65 12.28 8.32 7.51
CA PHE A 65 10.98 7.73 7.78
C PHE A 65 9.87 8.77 7.81
N ALA A 66 10.12 9.99 8.31
CA ALA A 66 9.16 11.09 8.25
C ALA A 66 8.77 11.39 6.80
N VAL A 67 9.76 11.48 5.90
CA VAL A 67 9.54 11.69 4.46
C VAL A 67 8.81 10.50 3.83
N GLY A 68 9.24 9.27 4.11
CA GLY A 68 8.59 8.07 3.57
C GLY A 68 7.12 7.93 3.99
N VAL A 69 6.83 8.20 5.27
CA VAL A 69 5.45 8.17 5.79
C VAL A 69 4.59 9.26 5.15
N ALA A 70 5.11 10.48 5.11
CA ALA A 70 4.41 11.59 4.46
C ALA A 70 4.19 11.34 2.96
N ALA A 71 5.14 10.70 2.27
CA ALA A 71 5.05 10.40 0.85
C ALA A 71 3.83 9.51 0.54
N PHE A 72 3.62 8.40 1.25
CA PHE A 72 2.46 7.54 0.96
C PHE A 72 1.13 8.24 1.29
N LEU A 73 1.10 9.13 2.29
CA LEU A 73 -0.08 9.94 2.62
C LEU A 73 -0.36 10.96 1.52
N PHE A 74 0.64 11.69 1.05
CA PHE A 74 0.47 12.69 -0.01
C PHE A 74 0.12 12.06 -1.36
N ILE A 75 0.67 10.88 -1.69
CA ILE A 75 0.27 10.14 -2.89
C ILE A 75 -1.25 9.86 -2.85
N SER A 76 -1.78 9.39 -1.72
CA SER A 76 -3.23 9.20 -1.55
C SER A 76 -4.02 10.51 -1.61
N ALA A 77 -3.49 11.57 -0.99
CA ALA A 77 -4.14 12.89 -1.03
C ALA A 77 -4.31 13.41 -2.46
N ILE A 78 -3.23 13.33 -3.25
CA ILE A 78 -3.20 13.73 -4.65
C ILE A 78 -4.18 12.89 -5.47
N ALA A 79 -4.20 11.56 -5.30
CA ALA A 79 -5.12 10.69 -6.04
C ALA A 79 -6.59 11.00 -5.71
N HIS A 80 -6.91 11.23 -4.44
CA HIS A 80 -8.25 11.61 -4.02
C HIS A 80 -8.68 12.96 -4.58
N TRP A 81 -7.81 13.98 -4.56
CA TRP A 81 -8.10 15.28 -5.17
C TRP A 81 -8.19 15.21 -6.69
N LEU A 82 -7.36 14.40 -7.34
CA LEU A 82 -7.49 14.10 -8.76
C LEU A 82 -8.88 13.55 -9.05
N ILE A 83 -9.35 12.53 -8.31
CA ILE A 83 -10.68 11.94 -8.47
C ILE A 83 -11.80 12.96 -8.22
N ALA A 84 -11.66 13.81 -7.21
CA ALA A 84 -12.65 14.84 -6.87
C ALA A 84 -12.70 16.00 -7.88
N SER A 85 -11.60 16.23 -8.61
CA SER A 85 -11.45 17.34 -9.55
C SER A 85 -12.54 17.34 -10.63
N PRO A 86 -12.96 18.53 -11.10
CA PRO A 86 -13.95 18.63 -12.17
C PRO A 86 -13.45 17.99 -13.49
N TRP A 87 -12.14 17.95 -13.75
CA TRP A 87 -11.60 17.34 -14.97
C TRP A 87 -11.73 15.82 -14.95
N TYR A 88 -11.47 15.16 -13.82
CA TYR A 88 -11.32 13.70 -13.78
C TYR A 88 -12.62 13.02 -13.37
N SER A 89 -13.46 13.70 -12.60
CA SER A 89 -14.69 13.14 -12.07
C SER A 89 -15.60 12.52 -13.13
N PRO A 90 -15.74 13.06 -14.37
CA PRO A 90 -16.49 12.39 -15.43
C PRO A 90 -15.89 11.03 -15.82
N ARG A 91 -14.56 10.94 -15.94
CA ARG A 91 -13.84 9.70 -16.25
C ARG A 91 -13.96 8.69 -15.11
N TYR A 92 -13.87 9.16 -13.87
CA TYR A 92 -14.12 8.35 -12.69
C TYR A 92 -15.55 7.78 -12.68
N GLY A 93 -16.56 8.63 -12.89
CA GLY A 93 -17.96 8.20 -12.96
C GLY A 93 -18.22 7.16 -14.05
N ALA A 94 -17.66 7.34 -15.24
CA ALA A 94 -17.72 6.35 -16.33
C ALA A 94 -17.04 5.04 -15.95
N GLY A 95 -15.89 5.11 -15.25
CA GLY A 95 -15.20 3.95 -14.69
C GLY A 95 -16.07 3.17 -13.72
N LEU A 96 -16.72 3.85 -12.77
CA LEU A 96 -17.62 3.22 -11.79
C LEU A 96 -18.78 2.47 -12.47
N VAL A 97 -19.36 3.04 -13.53
CA VAL A 97 -20.40 2.38 -14.32
C VAL A 97 -19.86 1.12 -15.01
N ALA A 98 -18.59 1.13 -15.41
CA ALA A 98 -17.91 -0.02 -15.98
C ALA A 98 -17.30 -0.97 -14.93
N GLY A 99 -17.55 -0.75 -13.63
CA GLY A 99 -17.00 -1.57 -12.55
C GLY A 99 -15.49 -1.45 -12.40
N ARG A 100 -14.93 -0.24 -12.60
CA ARG A 100 -13.48 0.02 -12.66
C ARG A 100 -13.08 1.32 -11.96
N ASN A 101 -11.93 1.31 -11.31
CA ASN A 101 -11.25 2.53 -10.85
C ASN A 101 -9.73 2.40 -11.04
N TYR A 102 -9.22 2.87 -12.18
CA TYR A 102 -7.78 2.82 -12.48
C TYR A 102 -6.94 3.80 -11.65
N ALA A 103 -7.51 4.92 -11.19
CA ALA A 103 -6.78 5.86 -10.35
C ALA A 103 -6.38 5.22 -9.01
N ARG A 104 -7.28 4.40 -8.43
CA ARG A 104 -7.01 3.63 -7.21
C ARG A 104 -5.85 2.66 -7.37
N TRP A 105 -5.79 1.93 -8.48
CA TRP A 105 -4.68 0.98 -8.70
C TRP A 105 -3.34 1.67 -8.95
N VAL A 106 -3.33 2.79 -9.69
CA VAL A 106 -2.10 3.59 -9.85
C VAL A 106 -1.63 4.13 -8.51
N GLU A 107 -2.54 4.69 -7.72
CA GLU A 107 -2.20 5.18 -6.38
C GLU A 107 -1.67 4.05 -5.48
N TYR A 108 -2.39 2.94 -5.36
CA TYR A 108 -1.96 1.82 -4.50
C TYR A 108 -0.62 1.23 -4.95
N SER A 109 -0.32 1.19 -6.25
CA SER A 109 0.97 0.66 -6.74
C SER A 109 2.16 1.48 -6.26
N LEU A 110 1.95 2.75 -5.94
CA LEU A 110 2.96 3.65 -5.41
C LEU A 110 2.88 3.69 -3.88
N SER A 111 1.73 4.07 -3.33
CA SER A 111 1.58 4.29 -1.89
C SER A 111 1.81 3.01 -1.09
N ALA A 112 1.20 1.88 -1.48
CA ALA A 112 1.34 0.63 -0.73
C ALA A 112 2.76 0.05 -0.87
N SER A 113 3.45 0.34 -1.99
CA SER A 113 4.84 -0.07 -2.20
C SER A 113 5.80 0.72 -1.30
N VAL A 114 5.56 2.02 -1.12
CA VAL A 114 6.29 2.81 -0.11
C VAL A 114 6.02 2.25 1.29
N MET A 115 4.75 1.95 1.63
CA MET A 115 4.40 1.39 2.93
C MET A 115 5.13 0.08 3.23
N ILE A 116 5.12 -0.89 2.31
CA ILE A 116 5.75 -2.20 2.55
C ILE A 116 7.27 -2.12 2.61
N VAL A 117 7.91 -1.17 1.90
CA VAL A 117 9.34 -0.89 2.05
C VAL A 117 9.66 -0.40 3.46
N LEU A 118 8.91 0.58 3.97
CA LEU A 118 9.13 1.08 5.33
C LEU A 118 8.93 -0.02 6.38
N ILE A 119 7.91 -0.88 6.20
CA ILE A 119 7.68 -2.04 7.08
C ILE A 119 8.87 -3.01 7.02
N ALA A 120 9.38 -3.32 5.82
CA ALA A 120 10.52 -4.21 5.64
C ALA A 120 11.81 -3.65 6.28
N MET A 121 12.05 -2.36 6.13
CA MET A 121 13.20 -1.70 6.75
C MET A 121 13.13 -1.72 8.29
N LEU A 122 11.94 -1.59 8.88
CA LEU A 122 11.75 -1.72 10.34
C LEU A 122 12.09 -3.13 10.87
N THR A 123 12.02 -4.15 10.03
CA THR A 123 12.46 -5.52 10.38
C THR A 123 13.93 -5.78 10.05
N GLY A 124 14.69 -4.76 9.60
CA GLY A 124 16.12 -4.87 9.28
C GLY A 124 16.45 -5.20 7.83
N ILE A 125 15.47 -5.28 6.94
CA ILE A 125 15.72 -5.48 5.50
C ILE A 125 16.21 -4.15 4.92
N SER A 126 17.51 -4.07 4.64
CA SER A 126 18.19 -2.86 4.15
C SER A 126 18.77 -3.02 2.74
N ASP A 127 18.95 -4.25 2.26
CA ASP A 127 19.56 -4.51 0.95
C ASP A 127 18.73 -3.93 -0.20
N VAL A 128 19.38 -3.18 -1.09
CA VAL A 128 18.75 -2.46 -2.20
C VAL A 128 18.05 -3.40 -3.19
N ALA A 129 18.60 -4.59 -3.43
CA ALA A 129 17.98 -5.56 -4.33
C ALA A 129 16.74 -6.19 -3.69
N ALA A 130 16.79 -6.51 -2.39
CA ALA A 130 15.65 -7.00 -1.63
C ALA A 130 14.51 -5.97 -1.58
N LEU A 131 14.82 -4.71 -1.25
CA LEU A 131 13.84 -3.62 -1.22
C LEU A 131 13.25 -3.36 -2.63
N GLY A 132 14.08 -3.37 -3.67
CA GLY A 132 13.62 -3.26 -5.06
C GLY A 132 12.69 -4.38 -5.48
N ALA A 133 12.99 -5.62 -5.12
CA ALA A 133 12.14 -6.78 -5.38
C ALA A 133 10.80 -6.69 -4.62
N ILE A 134 10.82 -6.24 -3.37
CA ILE A 134 9.60 -6.00 -2.56
C ILE A 134 8.70 -4.97 -3.23
N VAL A 135 9.26 -3.83 -3.69
CA VAL A 135 8.51 -2.81 -4.43
C VAL A 135 7.88 -3.40 -5.69
N ALA A 136 8.67 -4.12 -6.49
CA ALA A 136 8.20 -4.70 -7.75
C ALA A 136 7.09 -5.73 -7.53
N ALA A 137 7.26 -6.63 -6.56
CA ALA A 137 6.25 -7.64 -6.22
C ALA A 137 4.96 -6.98 -5.70
N ASN A 138 5.06 -6.00 -4.81
CA ASN A 138 3.88 -5.30 -4.30
C ASN A 138 3.16 -4.50 -5.40
N ALA A 139 3.87 -3.79 -6.26
CA ALA A 139 3.28 -3.12 -7.41
C ALA A 139 2.62 -4.12 -8.38
N ALA A 140 3.25 -5.26 -8.64
CA ALA A 140 2.69 -6.32 -9.48
C ALA A 140 1.38 -6.88 -8.90
N MET A 141 1.30 -7.15 -7.59
CA MET A 141 0.04 -7.52 -6.90
C MET A 141 -1.08 -6.51 -7.22
N ILE A 142 -0.77 -5.21 -7.14
CA ILE A 142 -1.73 -4.15 -7.44
C ILE A 142 -2.13 -4.15 -8.93
N PHE A 143 -1.20 -4.35 -9.84
CA PHE A 143 -1.50 -4.44 -11.28
C PHE A 143 -2.29 -5.68 -11.66
N PHE A 144 -2.19 -6.77 -10.91
CA PHE A 144 -3.11 -7.91 -11.04
C PHE A 144 -4.54 -7.52 -10.62
N GLY A 145 -4.69 -6.69 -9.59
CA GLY A 145 -5.97 -6.07 -9.23
C GLY A 145 -6.57 -5.22 -10.36
N LEU A 146 -5.72 -4.39 -11.00
CA LEU A 146 -6.10 -3.64 -12.20
C LEU A 146 -6.51 -4.56 -13.35
N THR A 147 -5.73 -5.62 -13.59
CA THR A 147 -5.95 -6.60 -14.67
C THR A 147 -7.28 -7.32 -14.49
N GLN A 148 -7.61 -7.73 -13.28
CA GLN A 148 -8.92 -8.30 -12.92
C GLN A 148 -10.06 -7.32 -13.27
N GLU A 149 -9.95 -6.03 -12.93
CA GLU A 149 -10.95 -5.00 -13.31
C GLU A 149 -11.00 -4.71 -14.80
N ARG A 150 -9.86 -4.83 -15.49
CA ARG A 150 -9.77 -4.54 -16.92
C ARG A 150 -10.39 -5.65 -17.76
N TYR A 151 -10.12 -6.91 -17.43
CA TYR A 151 -10.42 -8.04 -18.32
C TYR A 151 -11.54 -8.94 -17.82
N GLU A 152 -11.75 -9.01 -16.51
CA GLU A 152 -12.79 -9.86 -15.92
C GLU A 152 -14.03 -9.05 -15.54
N ARG A 153 -15.16 -9.75 -15.40
CA ARG A 153 -16.42 -9.20 -14.89
C ARG A 153 -16.76 -9.84 -13.54
N PRO A 154 -17.52 -9.16 -12.67
CA PRO A 154 -18.08 -9.82 -11.49
C PRO A 154 -18.85 -11.09 -11.89
N GLY A 155 -18.61 -12.19 -11.18
CA GLY A 155 -19.08 -13.54 -11.50
C GLY A 155 -18.17 -14.34 -12.47
N GLY A 156 -17.15 -13.70 -13.06
CA GLY A 156 -16.19 -14.31 -13.99
C GLY A 156 -14.98 -14.97 -13.33
N SER A 157 -13.89 -15.09 -14.08
CA SER A 157 -12.65 -15.71 -13.58
C SER A 157 -12.04 -14.87 -12.47
N LEU A 158 -11.36 -15.53 -11.52
CA LEU A 158 -10.56 -14.91 -10.46
C LEU A 158 -9.06 -15.15 -10.67
N LEU A 159 -8.64 -15.59 -11.85
CA LEU A 159 -7.24 -15.93 -12.11
C LEU A 159 -6.30 -14.74 -11.84
N PRO A 160 -6.52 -13.51 -12.37
CA PRO A 160 -5.68 -12.37 -12.01
C PRO A 160 -5.67 -12.09 -10.50
N PHE A 161 -6.81 -12.18 -9.82
CA PHE A 161 -6.88 -12.03 -8.36
C PHE A 161 -5.99 -13.05 -7.61
N TRP A 162 -6.01 -14.33 -8.00
CA TRP A 162 -5.19 -15.36 -7.37
C TRP A 162 -3.70 -15.17 -7.65
N LEU A 163 -3.34 -14.79 -8.87
CA LEU A 163 -1.95 -14.45 -9.22
C LEU A 163 -1.46 -13.24 -8.42
N GLY A 164 -2.30 -12.20 -8.30
CA GLY A 164 -2.03 -11.05 -7.46
C GLY A 164 -1.86 -11.43 -5.99
N SER A 165 -2.71 -12.32 -5.47
CA SER A 165 -2.62 -12.80 -4.08
C SER A 165 -1.33 -13.59 -3.83
N LEU A 166 -0.92 -14.45 -4.77
CA LEU A 166 0.33 -15.20 -4.69
C LEU A 166 1.54 -14.27 -4.63
N VAL A 167 1.63 -13.31 -5.56
CA VAL A 167 2.72 -12.33 -5.59
C VAL A 167 2.68 -11.42 -4.37
N GLY A 168 1.48 -11.00 -3.96
CA GLY A 168 1.25 -10.15 -2.79
C GLY A 168 1.64 -10.79 -1.46
N ALA A 169 1.60 -12.12 -1.35
CA ALA A 169 2.04 -12.83 -0.16
C ALA A 169 3.57 -12.81 0.02
N VAL A 170 4.34 -12.68 -1.06
CA VAL A 170 5.81 -12.77 -1.03
C VAL A 170 6.45 -11.72 -0.11
N PRO A 171 6.15 -10.40 -0.23
CA PRO A 171 6.69 -9.42 0.71
C PRO A 171 6.40 -9.73 2.18
N TRP A 172 5.19 -10.19 2.49
CA TRP A 172 4.80 -10.54 3.86
C TRP A 172 5.60 -11.73 4.40
N ILE A 173 5.82 -12.77 3.58
CA ILE A 173 6.64 -13.91 3.96
C ILE A 173 8.09 -13.47 4.22
N VAL A 174 8.67 -12.65 3.32
CA VAL A 174 10.04 -12.15 3.47
C VAL A 174 10.19 -11.32 4.74
N VAL A 175 9.29 -10.36 4.98
CA VAL A 175 9.28 -9.55 6.20
C VAL A 175 9.07 -10.43 7.44
N GLY A 176 8.17 -11.42 7.36
CA GLY A 176 7.89 -12.35 8.46
C GLY A 176 9.11 -13.18 8.87
N VAL A 177 9.95 -13.62 7.92
CA VAL A 177 11.21 -14.31 8.22
C VAL A 177 12.14 -13.41 9.04
N TYR A 178 12.27 -12.15 8.65
CA TYR A 178 13.09 -11.18 9.40
C TYR A 178 12.49 -10.85 10.77
N LEU A 179 11.16 -10.80 10.89
CA LEU A 179 10.48 -10.59 12.16
C LEU A 179 10.65 -11.76 13.14
N VAL A 180 10.71 -13.00 12.64
CA VAL A 180 11.00 -14.20 13.45
C VAL A 180 12.48 -14.31 13.76
N SER A 181 13.35 -13.81 12.88
CA SER A 181 14.82 -13.78 13.07
C SER A 181 15.40 -15.16 13.45
N PRO A 182 15.19 -16.21 12.63
CA PRO A 182 15.63 -17.57 12.97
C PRO A 182 17.14 -17.64 13.14
N GLY A 183 17.59 -18.29 14.22
CA GLY A 183 19.02 -18.50 14.49
C GLY A 183 19.72 -17.34 15.23
N VAL A 184 19.00 -16.28 15.59
CA VAL A 184 19.52 -15.21 16.47
C VAL A 184 18.57 -14.97 17.63
N THR A 185 19.10 -14.63 18.80
CA THR A 185 18.31 -14.11 19.92
C THR A 185 18.04 -12.63 19.69
N ALA A 186 17.10 -12.33 18.79
CA ALA A 186 16.64 -10.98 18.53
C ALA A 186 15.26 -10.76 19.17
N GLU A 187 15.05 -9.59 19.76
CA GLU A 187 13.75 -9.13 20.23
C GLU A 187 13.36 -7.87 19.47
N PRO A 188 12.73 -7.98 18.28
CA PRO A 188 12.18 -6.83 17.58
C PRO A 188 11.24 -6.04 18.52
N PRO A 189 11.25 -4.70 18.47
CA PRO A 189 10.39 -3.90 19.32
C PRO A 189 8.91 -4.26 19.13
N GLY A 190 8.12 -4.26 20.21
CA GLY A 190 6.70 -4.65 20.17
C GLY A 190 5.86 -3.88 19.14
N PHE A 191 6.19 -2.62 18.86
CA PHE A 191 5.50 -1.83 17.84
C PHE A 191 5.74 -2.36 16.41
N VAL A 192 6.88 -3.00 16.13
CA VAL A 192 7.17 -3.61 14.82
C VAL A 192 6.27 -4.82 14.59
N TYR A 193 6.07 -5.66 15.62
CA TYR A 193 5.07 -6.74 15.58
C TYR A 193 3.66 -6.19 15.37
N ALA A 194 3.29 -5.12 16.07
CA ALA A 194 1.98 -4.50 15.94
C ALA A 194 1.75 -3.95 14.51
N ILE A 195 2.75 -3.29 13.92
CA ILE A 195 2.73 -2.83 12.52
C ILE A 195 2.52 -4.02 11.59
N TYR A 196 3.39 -5.04 11.69
CA TYR A 196 3.32 -6.21 10.81
C TYR A 196 1.94 -6.88 10.85
N LEU A 197 1.45 -7.24 12.05
CA LEU A 197 0.19 -7.95 12.20
C LEU A 197 -1.02 -7.11 11.76
N SER A 198 -1.06 -5.84 12.17
CA SER A 198 -2.20 -4.99 11.83
C SER A 198 -2.27 -4.70 10.34
N LEU A 199 -1.15 -4.36 9.69
CA LEU A 199 -1.12 -4.09 8.26
C LEU A 199 -1.30 -5.37 7.43
N PHE A 200 -0.86 -6.53 7.92
CA PHE A 200 -1.18 -7.82 7.28
C PHE A 200 -2.70 -8.05 7.22
N VAL A 201 -3.42 -7.79 8.32
CA VAL A 201 -4.89 -7.87 8.36
C VAL A 201 -5.52 -6.87 7.38
N PHE A 202 -5.03 -5.64 7.30
CA PHE A 202 -5.55 -4.66 6.34
C PHE A 202 -5.31 -5.09 4.90
N PHE A 203 -4.11 -5.56 4.53
CA PHE A 203 -3.80 -6.04 3.18
C PHE A 203 -4.72 -7.20 2.77
N ASN A 204 -4.96 -8.15 3.68
CA ASN A 204 -5.95 -9.21 3.44
C ASN A 204 -7.37 -8.68 3.32
N SER A 205 -7.72 -7.60 4.03
CA SER A 205 -9.03 -6.94 3.90
C SER A 205 -9.21 -6.28 2.53
N PHE A 206 -8.16 -5.72 1.92
CA PHE A 206 -8.19 -5.24 0.53
C PHE A 206 -8.47 -6.39 -0.44
N ALA A 207 -7.77 -7.52 -0.29
CA ALA A 207 -7.99 -8.70 -1.12
C ALA A 207 -9.42 -9.26 -0.94
N MET A 208 -9.89 -9.34 0.31
CA MET A 208 -11.24 -9.78 0.63
C MET A 208 -12.30 -8.88 0.01
N ASN A 209 -12.11 -7.56 0.04
CA ASN A 209 -13.02 -6.61 -0.60
C ASN A 209 -13.18 -6.90 -2.10
N MET A 210 -12.06 -7.14 -2.79
CA MET A 210 -12.06 -7.52 -4.20
C MET A 210 -12.77 -8.85 -4.45
N TRP A 211 -12.44 -9.86 -3.65
CA TRP A 211 -13.03 -11.19 -3.76
C TRP A 211 -14.54 -11.15 -3.56
N LEU A 212 -15.04 -10.43 -2.56
CA LEU A 212 -16.48 -10.25 -2.32
C LEU A 212 -17.16 -9.53 -3.47
N GLN A 213 -16.51 -8.52 -4.06
CA GLN A 213 -16.99 -7.77 -5.22
C GLN A 213 -17.12 -8.67 -6.45
N TYR A 214 -16.11 -9.48 -6.75
CA TYR A 214 -16.14 -10.40 -7.89
C TYR A 214 -17.01 -11.63 -7.66
N ARG A 215 -17.22 -12.03 -6.40
CA ARG A 215 -18.20 -13.07 -6.04
C ARG A 215 -19.63 -12.52 -5.90
N GLN A 216 -19.82 -11.21 -6.05
CA GLN A 216 -21.11 -10.51 -5.93
C GLN A 216 -21.87 -10.88 -4.64
N LYS A 217 -21.16 -11.00 -3.52
CA LYS A 217 -21.76 -11.42 -2.24
C LYS A 217 -22.37 -10.24 -1.48
N GLY A 218 -23.66 -10.31 -1.16
CA GLY A 218 -24.34 -9.32 -0.33
C GLY A 218 -24.22 -7.90 -0.89
N LYS A 219 -23.81 -6.93 -0.06
CA LYS A 219 -23.68 -5.52 -0.46
C LYS A 219 -22.60 -5.29 -1.55
N TRP A 220 -21.66 -6.21 -1.72
CA TRP A 220 -20.59 -6.13 -2.72
C TRP A 220 -21.05 -6.45 -4.16
N ALA A 221 -22.31 -6.87 -4.35
CA ALA A 221 -22.92 -6.90 -5.67
C ALA A 221 -23.00 -5.49 -6.30
N ASP A 222 -23.05 -4.43 -5.49
CA ASP A 222 -22.92 -3.04 -5.92
C ASP A 222 -21.43 -2.63 -5.92
N TYR A 223 -20.87 -2.40 -7.12
CA TYR A 223 -19.46 -2.01 -7.28
C TYR A 223 -19.08 -0.81 -6.41
N VAL A 224 -19.93 0.22 -6.32
CA VAL A 224 -19.56 1.43 -5.57
C VAL A 224 -19.71 1.25 -4.06
N PHE A 225 -20.31 0.15 -3.58
CA PHE A 225 -20.11 -0.27 -2.20
C PHE A 225 -18.65 -0.72 -1.98
N GLY A 226 -18.12 -1.60 -2.85
CA GLY A 226 -16.72 -2.03 -2.80
C GLY A 226 -15.73 -0.86 -2.91
N GLU A 227 -16.03 0.12 -3.77
CA GLU A 227 -15.26 1.37 -3.86
C GLU A 227 -15.20 2.13 -2.53
N ARG A 228 -16.33 2.29 -1.83
CA ARG A 228 -16.35 2.96 -0.52
C ARG A 228 -15.57 2.20 0.54
N VAL A 229 -15.62 0.86 0.49
CA VAL A 229 -14.82 0.01 1.38
C VAL A 229 -13.33 0.22 1.11
N TYR A 230 -12.90 0.27 -0.16
CA TYR A 230 -11.51 0.60 -0.50
C TYR A 230 -11.09 1.96 0.03
N MET A 231 -11.92 2.98 -0.13
CA MET A 231 -11.65 4.32 0.39
C MET A 231 -11.46 4.31 1.92
N GLY A 232 -12.33 3.60 2.65
CA GLY A 232 -12.21 3.46 4.10
C GLY A 232 -10.97 2.66 4.53
N LEU A 233 -10.71 1.53 3.89
CA LEU A 233 -9.52 0.70 4.15
C LEU A 233 -8.23 1.49 3.89
N SER A 234 -8.18 2.28 2.80
CA SER A 234 -7.03 3.12 2.47
C SER A 234 -6.75 4.14 3.56
N LEU A 235 -7.78 4.87 4.00
CA LEU A 235 -7.62 5.84 5.08
C LEU A 235 -7.12 5.17 6.35
N VAL A 236 -7.81 4.11 6.80
CA VAL A 236 -7.50 3.47 8.09
C VAL A 236 -6.12 2.82 8.07
N ALA A 237 -5.79 2.04 7.05
CA ALA A 237 -4.50 1.35 6.99
C ALA A 237 -3.33 2.34 6.92
N LYS A 238 -3.43 3.40 6.12
CA LYS A 238 -2.39 4.42 6.00
C LYS A 238 -2.23 5.23 7.28
N SER A 239 -3.34 5.64 7.89
CA SER A 239 -3.33 6.37 9.16
C SER A 239 -2.71 5.50 10.26
N LEU A 240 -3.11 4.22 10.34
CA LEU A 240 -2.60 3.29 11.33
C LEU A 240 -1.08 3.12 11.20
N LEU A 241 -0.58 2.84 10.00
CA LEU A 241 0.86 2.72 9.79
C LEU A 241 1.59 4.02 10.11
N ALA A 242 1.08 5.16 9.63
CA ALA A 242 1.71 6.46 9.85
C ALA A 242 1.91 6.74 11.34
N TRP A 243 0.87 6.55 12.15
CA TRP A 243 0.92 6.86 13.58
C TRP A 243 1.61 5.78 14.42
N GLN A 244 1.58 4.51 14.01
CA GLN A 244 2.39 3.47 14.65
C GLN A 244 3.88 3.70 14.43
N VAL A 245 4.28 4.06 13.19
CA VAL A 245 5.67 4.45 12.89
C VAL A 245 6.03 5.72 13.64
N PHE A 246 5.14 6.72 13.62
CA PHE A 246 5.40 7.98 14.32
C PHE A 246 5.67 7.77 15.81
N ALA A 247 4.79 7.04 16.49
CA ALA A 247 4.95 6.75 17.91
C ALA A 247 6.16 5.85 18.21
N GLY A 248 6.50 4.94 17.30
CA GLY A 248 7.60 3.99 17.48
C GLY A 248 8.98 4.59 17.21
N THR A 249 9.10 5.56 16.29
CA THR A 249 10.41 6.03 15.81
C THR A 249 10.54 7.55 15.62
N LEU A 250 9.44 8.31 15.46
CA LEU A 250 9.50 9.74 15.08
C LEU A 250 9.15 10.72 16.20
N ALA A 251 8.54 10.27 17.29
CA ALA A 251 8.00 11.12 18.35
C ALA A 251 9.04 11.59 19.40
N SER A 252 10.31 11.21 19.27
CA SER A 252 11.38 11.44 20.28
C SER A 252 12.50 12.33 19.77
#